data_AF-A0A7C3VG61-F1
#
_entry.id   AF-A0A7C3VG61-F1
#
_cell.length_a   1.000
_cell.length_b   1.000
_cell.length_c   1.000
_cell.angle_alpha   90.00
_cell.angle_beta   90.00
_cell.angle_gamma   90.00
#
_symmetry.space_group_name_H-M   'P 1'
#
loop_
_entity.id
_entity.type
_entity.pdbx_description
1 polymer ?
#
loop_
_entity_poly.entity_id
_entity_poly.type
_entity_poly.pdbx_seq_one_letter_code
_entity_poly.pdbx_strand_id
1 'polypeptide(L)'
;MNTKNTIISGLAAVGAGLSLMACSVPTGMGSSGGGESQPMATNELTTTFKCVQADTGWATIAERGNSVSKNPLFTWNSEEFGDNWMPEKRCSTVTEKLNNFVASNGGRLSNLYLTSGQLNGRSVVCVVNQQSTCTGNSLLFTLSQKNAATPRTAIAKITAFSQGKADAQPVEESGLPQYFPLQNLADKHLAGGPW
;
A
#
# COMPACT_ATOMS: atom_id res chain seq x y z
N MET A 1 30.81 -3.94 58.38
CA MET A 1 30.01 -4.47 57.24
C MET A 1 30.64 -3.92 55.97
N ASN A 2 31.72 -4.56 55.48
CA ASN A 2 31.80 -5.32 54.21
C ASN A 2 31.37 -4.50 52.98
N THR A 3 32.25 -3.75 52.30
CA THR A 3 33.36 -4.10 51.35
C THR A 3 32.87 -4.51 49.96
N LYS A 4 33.32 -3.74 48.93
CA LYS A 4 33.78 -4.11 47.56
C LYS A 4 33.51 -2.94 46.58
N ASN A 5 34.36 -2.56 45.62
CA ASN A 5 35.73 -2.91 45.29
C ASN A 5 36.28 -1.91 44.24
N THR A 6 37.60 -1.87 44.17
CA THR A 6 38.50 -0.99 43.40
C THR A 6 38.67 -1.33 41.90
N ILE A 7 38.94 -0.24 41.14
CA ILE A 7 39.60 0.02 39.83
C ILE A 7 40.41 -1.09 39.13
N ILE A 8 40.30 -1.18 37.79
CA ILE A 8 41.38 -1.53 36.83
C ILE A 8 41.09 -0.81 35.48
N SER A 9 41.77 0.29 35.12
CA SER A 9 43.00 0.41 34.30
C SER A 9 43.05 -0.41 33.00
N GLY A 10 43.03 0.27 31.84
CA GLY A 10 43.31 -0.30 30.51
C GLY A 10 44.14 0.69 29.68
N LEU A 11 45.40 0.33 29.43
CA LEU A 11 46.45 1.11 28.77
C LEU A 11 46.32 1.14 27.23
N ALA A 12 46.91 2.18 26.64
CA ALA A 12 47.08 2.41 25.21
C ALA A 12 48.09 1.46 24.53
N ALA A 13 47.95 1.29 23.22
CA ALA A 13 49.04 0.85 22.33
C ALA A 13 49.10 1.80 21.12
N VAL A 14 50.08 2.68 21.15
CA VAL A 14 50.53 3.54 20.03
C VAL A 14 51.56 2.75 19.22
N GLY A 15 51.23 2.46 17.96
CA GLY A 15 52.18 1.90 17.01
C GLY A 15 53.04 3.00 16.38
N ALA A 16 54.31 3.04 16.76
CA ALA A 16 55.32 3.90 16.15
C ALA A 16 55.88 3.24 14.87
N GLY A 17 55.77 3.91 13.74
CA GLY A 17 56.54 3.62 12.53
C GLY A 17 57.31 4.87 12.12
N LEU A 18 58.63 4.87 12.34
CA LEU A 18 59.55 5.89 11.84
C LEU A 18 59.98 5.55 10.41
N SER A 19 59.85 6.50 9.49
CA SER A 19 60.72 6.61 8.31
C SER A 19 60.79 8.07 7.86
N LEU A 20 62.00 8.44 7.43
CA LEU A 20 62.58 9.78 7.40
C LEU A 20 62.41 10.50 6.04
N MET A 21 62.56 11.83 6.11
CA MET A 21 63.00 12.78 5.07
C MET A 21 61.97 13.43 4.14
N ALA A 22 62.20 14.74 3.97
CA ALA A 22 61.32 15.79 3.49
C ALA A 22 61.46 16.08 1.97
N CYS A 23 60.46 16.77 1.39
CA CYS A 23 60.59 18.03 0.64
C CYS A 23 59.26 18.40 -0.05
N SER A 24 58.97 19.70 -0.04
CA SER A 24 57.70 20.35 -0.36
C SER A 24 57.38 20.47 -1.85
N VAL A 25 56.10 20.38 -2.22
CA VAL A 25 55.46 21.18 -3.28
C VAL A 25 53.95 21.32 -3.00
N PRO A 26 53.33 22.51 -3.13
CA PRO A 26 51.89 22.67 -2.94
C PRO A 26 51.18 22.28 -4.23
N THR A 27 50.36 21.23 -4.19
CA THR A 27 49.43 20.90 -5.27
C THR A 27 48.01 20.96 -4.76
N GLY A 28 47.31 22.02 -5.18
CA GLY A 28 45.88 22.09 -5.43
C GLY A 28 44.95 21.37 -4.47
N MET A 29 44.27 22.16 -3.63
CA MET A 29 42.99 21.78 -3.04
C MET A 29 42.00 21.46 -4.18
N GLY A 30 41.77 20.17 -4.40
CA GLY A 30 40.82 19.65 -5.37
C GLY A 30 40.06 18.47 -4.75
N SER A 31 39.37 18.71 -3.63
CA SER A 31 38.40 17.76 -3.09
C SER A 31 37.18 17.73 -4.02
N SER A 32 37.23 16.89 -5.04
CA SER A 32 36.03 16.42 -5.72
C SER A 32 35.30 15.49 -4.77
N GLY A 33 34.40 16.09 -3.98
CA GLY A 33 33.45 15.37 -3.15
C GLY A 33 32.62 14.42 -3.99
N GLY A 34 32.91 13.12 -3.88
CA GLY A 34 31.98 12.07 -4.25
C GLY A 34 30.84 12.08 -3.23
N GLY A 35 29.85 12.94 -3.46
CA GLY A 35 28.59 12.90 -2.74
C GLY A 35 27.86 11.62 -3.10
N GLU A 36 28.01 10.59 -2.26
CA GLU A 36 27.07 9.48 -2.20
C GLU A 36 25.68 10.07 -1.98
N SER A 37 24.88 10.03 -3.06
CA SER A 37 23.52 10.53 -3.06
C SER A 37 22.69 9.59 -2.20
N GLN A 38 22.61 9.88 -0.90
CA GLN A 38 21.60 9.26 -0.04
C GLN A 38 20.25 9.49 -0.72
N PRO A 39 19.42 8.44 -0.93
CA PRO A 39 18.11 8.62 -1.51
C PRO A 39 17.34 9.58 -0.61
N MET A 40 16.93 10.73 -1.17
CA MET A 40 15.99 11.62 -0.52
C MET A 40 14.77 10.77 -0.15
N ALA A 41 14.48 10.67 1.14
CA ALA A 41 13.21 10.13 1.61
C ALA A 41 12.12 11.01 0.98
N THR A 42 11.48 10.51 -0.08
CA THR A 42 10.22 11.10 -0.52
C THR A 42 9.29 11.00 0.69
N ASN A 43 8.72 12.12 1.09
CA ASN A 43 7.70 12.14 2.13
C ASN A 43 6.44 11.52 1.51
N GLU A 44 6.46 10.19 1.37
CA GLU A 44 5.42 9.39 0.73
C GLU A 44 4.18 9.52 1.60
N LEU A 45 3.26 10.38 1.18
CA LEU A 45 1.99 10.55 1.85
C LEU A 45 1.26 9.20 1.91
N THR A 46 0.95 8.75 3.12
CA THR A 46 0.19 7.53 3.36
C THR A 46 -1.18 7.61 2.71
N THR A 47 -1.58 6.54 2.02
CA THR A 47 -2.97 6.41 1.57
C THR A 47 -3.84 5.84 2.67
N THR A 48 -4.97 6.47 2.93
CA THR A 48 -6.03 5.97 3.80
C THR A 48 -7.30 5.78 3.00
N PHE A 49 -8.20 4.93 3.49
CA PHE A 49 -9.51 4.72 2.91
C PHE A 49 -10.58 5.15 3.90
N LYS A 50 -11.66 5.71 3.37
CA LYS A 50 -12.85 6.09 4.15
C LYS A 50 -14.10 5.47 3.57
N CYS A 51 -15.00 5.09 4.47
CA CYS A 51 -16.37 4.76 4.12
C CYS A 51 -17.19 6.05 4.21
N VAL A 52 -17.90 6.39 3.15
CA VAL A 52 -18.73 7.60 3.06
C VAL A 52 -20.11 7.23 2.51
N GLN A 53 -21.11 7.99 2.91
CA GLN A 53 -22.43 7.93 2.30
C GLN A 53 -22.36 8.63 0.93
N ALA A 54 -22.96 8.01 -0.10
CA ALA A 54 -23.04 8.53 -1.45
C ALA A 54 -24.51 8.67 -1.88
N ASP A 55 -24.77 9.31 -3.04
CA ASP A 55 -26.13 9.54 -3.57
C ASP A 55 -26.96 8.25 -3.67
N THR A 56 -26.29 7.13 -3.95
CA THR A 56 -26.88 5.80 -3.97
C THR A 56 -26.05 4.87 -3.07
N GLY A 57 -26.42 4.85 -1.79
CA GLY A 57 -25.87 3.92 -0.79
C GLY A 57 -24.55 4.36 -0.19
N TRP A 58 -23.60 3.44 -0.08
CA TRP A 58 -22.33 3.65 0.61
C TRP A 58 -21.14 3.40 -0.30
N ALA A 59 -20.03 4.08 -0.03
CA ALA A 59 -18.85 4.04 -0.87
C ALA A 59 -17.55 4.02 -0.07
N THR A 60 -16.56 3.29 -0.57
CA THR A 60 -15.18 3.36 -0.08
C THR A 60 -14.37 4.26 -1.01
N ILE A 61 -13.79 5.34 -0.48
CA ILE A 61 -12.94 6.30 -1.20
C ILE A 61 -11.51 6.25 -0.65
N ALA A 62 -10.54 6.71 -1.45
CA ALA A 62 -9.14 6.81 -1.04
C ALA A 62 -8.75 8.27 -0.79
N GLU A 63 -7.91 8.51 0.20
CA GLU A 63 -7.32 9.81 0.52
C GLU A 63 -5.80 9.70 0.64
N ARG A 64 -5.09 10.73 0.22
CA ARG A 64 -3.63 10.84 0.38
C ARG A 64 -3.25 12.31 0.53
N GLY A 65 -2.76 12.67 1.72
CA GLY A 65 -2.56 14.07 2.06
C GLY A 65 -3.86 14.86 1.89
N ASN A 66 -3.85 15.88 1.04
CA ASN A 66 -5.03 16.71 0.74
C ASN A 66 -5.84 16.22 -0.47
N SER A 67 -5.44 15.12 -1.12
CA SER A 67 -6.14 14.56 -2.27
C SER A 67 -7.17 13.53 -1.83
N VAL A 68 -8.37 13.58 -2.44
CA VAL A 68 -9.45 12.60 -2.27
C VAL A 68 -9.79 12.00 -3.64
N SER A 69 -10.06 10.70 -3.69
CA SER A 69 -10.38 10.01 -4.94
C SER A 69 -11.69 10.55 -5.54
N LYS A 70 -11.66 10.96 -6.81
CA LYS A 70 -12.85 11.47 -7.52
C LYS A 70 -13.95 10.42 -7.70
N ASN A 71 -13.57 9.17 -7.96
CA ASN A 71 -14.50 8.04 -8.02
C ASN A 71 -14.31 7.10 -6.83
N PRO A 72 -15.37 6.47 -6.32
CA PRO A 72 -15.24 5.48 -5.28
C PRO A 72 -14.54 4.21 -5.78
N LEU A 73 -13.72 3.60 -4.91
CA LEU A 73 -13.08 2.32 -5.17
C LEU A 73 -14.09 1.17 -5.09
N PHE A 74 -15.01 1.24 -4.12
CA PHE A 74 -16.08 0.26 -3.95
C PHE A 74 -17.40 0.97 -3.70
N THR A 75 -18.48 0.46 -4.28
CA THR A 75 -19.85 0.88 -3.98
C THR A 75 -20.61 -0.28 -3.32
N TRP A 76 -21.39 0.06 -2.31
CA TRP A 76 -22.06 -0.89 -1.43
C TRP A 76 -23.56 -0.58 -1.45
N ASN A 77 -24.30 -1.45 -2.15
CA ASN A 77 -25.75 -1.29 -2.36
C ASN A 77 -26.55 -2.59 -2.16
N SER A 78 -25.86 -3.73 -1.96
CA SER A 78 -26.54 -5.03 -1.85
C SER A 78 -26.81 -5.39 -0.39
N GLU A 79 -28.06 -5.75 -0.12
CA GLU A 79 -28.58 -6.23 1.17
C GLU A 79 -28.63 -7.77 1.25
N GLU A 80 -28.19 -8.48 0.20
CA GLU A 80 -28.32 -9.95 0.09
C GLU A 80 -27.57 -10.76 1.16
N PHE A 81 -26.72 -10.09 1.95
CA PHE A 81 -25.93 -10.70 3.03
C PHE A 81 -26.66 -10.68 4.39
N GLY A 82 -27.92 -10.22 4.40
CA GLY A 82 -28.77 -10.10 5.58
C GLY A 82 -28.44 -8.88 6.43
N ASP A 83 -29.28 -8.65 7.45
CA ASP A 83 -29.26 -7.43 8.28
C ASP A 83 -27.92 -7.20 9.01
N ASN A 84 -27.21 -8.28 9.34
CA ASN A 84 -25.88 -8.20 9.95
C ASN A 84 -24.79 -7.68 9.01
N TRP A 85 -25.08 -7.62 7.71
CA TRP A 85 -24.17 -7.20 6.65
C TRP A 85 -24.84 -6.23 5.68
N MET A 86 -25.64 -5.31 6.22
CA MET A 86 -26.16 -4.17 5.46
C MET A 86 -25.02 -3.35 4.80
N PRO A 87 -25.31 -2.61 3.71
CA PRO A 87 -24.29 -1.92 2.92
C PRO A 87 -23.32 -1.03 3.72
N GLU A 88 -23.82 -0.28 4.71
CA GLU A 88 -23.00 0.54 5.61
C GLU A 88 -21.96 -0.30 6.38
N LYS A 89 -22.42 -1.41 6.97
CA LYS A 89 -21.56 -2.29 7.76
C LYS A 89 -20.49 -2.94 6.88
N ARG A 90 -20.85 -3.31 5.66
CA ARG A 90 -19.88 -3.83 4.69
C ARG A 90 -18.85 -2.77 4.30
N CYS A 91 -19.32 -1.57 4.00
CA CYS A 91 -18.47 -0.44 3.64
C CYS A 91 -17.44 -0.15 4.74
N SER A 92 -17.88 0.02 5.98
CA SER A 92 -17.01 0.27 7.13
C SER A 92 -16.02 -0.87 7.37
N THR A 93 -16.49 -2.12 7.41
CA THR A 93 -15.65 -3.30 7.66
C THR A 93 -14.58 -3.50 6.58
N VAL A 94 -14.94 -3.32 5.31
CA VAL A 94 -14.00 -3.48 4.19
C VAL A 94 -12.99 -2.34 4.14
N THR A 95 -13.43 -1.12 4.43
CA THR A 95 -12.56 0.06 4.55
C THR A 95 -11.52 -0.15 5.66
N GLU A 96 -11.96 -0.63 6.83
CA GLU A 96 -11.06 -0.94 7.94
C GLU A 96 -10.00 -1.98 7.56
N LYS A 97 -10.42 -3.08 6.92
CA LYS A 97 -9.48 -4.10 6.43
C LYS A 97 -8.48 -3.54 5.44
N LEU A 98 -8.90 -2.71 4.48
CA LEU A 98 -7.99 -2.05 3.55
C LEU A 98 -6.94 -1.22 4.30
N ASN A 99 -7.38 -0.39 5.25
CA ASN A 99 -6.47 0.40 6.07
C ASN A 99 -5.49 -0.47 6.85
N ASN A 100 -5.93 -1.62 7.38
CA ASN A 100 -5.06 -2.58 8.06
C ASN A 100 -4.02 -3.19 7.11
N PHE A 101 -4.39 -3.54 5.87
CA PHE A 101 -3.44 -4.00 4.86
C PHE A 101 -2.41 -2.93 4.49
N VAL A 102 -2.84 -1.67 4.33
CA VAL A 102 -1.93 -0.56 4.02
C VAL A 102 -1.01 -0.24 5.19
N ALA A 103 -1.53 -0.18 6.41
CA ALA A 103 -0.73 0.03 7.61
C ALA A 103 0.31 -1.08 7.78
N SER A 104 -0.08 -2.34 7.58
CA SER A 104 0.83 -3.49 7.63
C SER A 104 1.87 -3.47 6.51
N ASN A 105 1.59 -2.76 5.41
CA ASN A 105 2.51 -2.54 4.29
C ASN A 105 3.27 -1.20 4.39
N GLY A 106 3.47 -0.68 5.61
CA GLY A 106 4.24 0.53 5.86
C GLY A 106 3.58 1.82 5.36
N GLY A 107 2.25 1.84 5.25
CA GLY A 107 1.49 3.00 4.78
C GLY A 107 1.42 3.13 3.25
N ARG A 108 1.98 2.17 2.50
CA ARG A 108 2.12 2.23 1.05
C ARG A 108 1.17 1.26 0.36
N LEU A 109 0.73 1.62 -0.84
CA LEU A 109 -0.05 0.72 -1.71
C LEU A 109 0.81 -0.11 -2.65
N SER A 110 2.10 0.25 -2.80
CA SER A 110 3.06 -0.50 -3.59
C SER A 110 3.14 -1.94 -3.11
N ASN A 111 3.16 -2.90 -4.03
CA ASN A 111 3.20 -4.34 -3.75
C ASN A 111 1.93 -4.94 -3.12
N LEU A 112 0.83 -4.19 -3.01
CA LEU A 112 -0.49 -4.74 -2.70
C LEU A 112 -1.28 -4.96 -3.99
N TYR A 113 -1.92 -6.11 -4.10
CA TYR A 113 -2.75 -6.49 -5.25
C TYR A 113 -4.12 -6.98 -4.81
N LEU A 114 -5.17 -6.61 -5.55
CA LEU A 114 -6.47 -7.25 -5.48
C LEU A 114 -6.44 -8.50 -6.35
N THR A 115 -6.90 -9.61 -5.80
CA THR A 115 -7.13 -10.86 -6.52
C THR A 115 -8.50 -11.42 -6.15
N SER A 116 -9.05 -12.28 -7.00
CA SER A 116 -10.19 -13.11 -6.65
C SER A 116 -9.76 -14.52 -6.25
N GLY A 117 -10.61 -15.21 -5.52
CA GLY A 117 -10.46 -16.62 -5.17
C GLY A 117 -11.75 -17.22 -4.63
N GLN A 118 -11.68 -18.47 -4.18
CA GLN A 118 -12.79 -19.14 -3.51
C GLN A 118 -12.41 -19.48 -2.07
N LEU A 119 -13.27 -19.07 -1.13
CA LEU A 119 -13.17 -19.46 0.28
C LEU A 119 -14.52 -19.97 0.73
N ASN A 120 -14.57 -21.18 1.31
CA ASN A 120 -15.79 -21.82 1.80
C ASN A 120 -16.93 -21.85 0.76
N GLY A 121 -16.60 -22.13 -0.50
CA GLY A 121 -17.56 -22.19 -1.61
C GLY A 121 -18.12 -20.84 -2.07
N ARG A 122 -17.54 -19.71 -1.61
CA ARG A 122 -17.95 -18.37 -2.00
C ARG A 122 -16.83 -17.67 -2.76
N SER A 123 -17.19 -16.94 -3.82
CA SER A 123 -16.26 -16.08 -4.55
C SER A 123 -15.91 -14.85 -3.71
N VAL A 124 -14.62 -14.60 -3.54
CA VAL A 124 -14.10 -13.54 -2.66
C VAL A 124 -13.09 -12.66 -3.39
N VAL A 125 -12.92 -11.45 -2.87
CA VAL A 125 -11.82 -10.54 -3.19
C VAL A 125 -10.84 -10.51 -2.03
N CYS A 126 -9.55 -10.59 -2.34
CA CYS A 126 -8.47 -10.60 -1.36
C CYS A 126 -7.44 -9.51 -1.68
N VAL A 127 -6.74 -9.04 -0.64
CA VAL A 127 -5.54 -8.23 -0.78
C VAL A 127 -4.33 -9.11 -0.49
N VAL A 128 -3.37 -9.13 -1.42
CA VAL A 128 -2.20 -9.99 -1.37
C VAL A 128 -0.92 -9.20 -1.67
N ASN A 129 0.18 -9.63 -1.06
CA ASN A 129 1.53 -9.32 -1.55
C ASN A 129 1.96 -10.43 -2.55
N GLN A 130 2.93 -10.14 -3.41
CA GLN A 130 3.22 -10.91 -4.64
C GLN A 130 3.00 -12.44 -4.52
N GLN A 131 2.23 -12.98 -5.47
CA GLN A 131 2.02 -14.42 -5.71
C GLN A 131 1.47 -15.23 -4.52
N SER A 132 0.73 -14.63 -3.60
CA SER A 132 -0.03 -15.37 -2.60
C SER A 132 -1.47 -15.67 -3.06
N THR A 133 -2.01 -16.78 -2.55
CA THR A 133 -3.39 -17.21 -2.80
C THR A 133 -4.34 -16.57 -1.80
N CYS A 134 -5.63 -16.48 -2.17
CA CYS A 134 -6.68 -16.08 -1.24
C CYS A 134 -6.76 -17.06 -0.05
N THR A 135 -6.43 -16.57 1.13
CA THR A 135 -6.65 -17.20 2.43
C THR A 135 -7.58 -16.35 3.29
N GLY A 136 -8.06 -16.90 4.41
CA GLY A 136 -8.89 -16.14 5.37
C GLY A 136 -8.22 -14.85 5.87
N ASN A 137 -6.89 -14.82 5.97
CA ASN A 137 -6.13 -13.65 6.43
C ASN A 137 -6.04 -12.57 5.35
N SER A 138 -6.00 -12.95 4.08
CA SER A 138 -5.99 -12.02 2.93
C SER A 138 -7.40 -11.59 2.50
N LEU A 139 -8.45 -12.17 3.09
CA LEU A 139 -9.84 -11.93 2.69
C LEU A 139 -10.25 -10.49 2.95
N LEU A 140 -10.54 -9.76 1.87
CA LEU A 140 -11.11 -8.44 1.97
C LEU A 140 -12.63 -8.53 2.12
N PHE A 141 -13.33 -9.09 1.13
CA PHE A 141 -14.78 -9.30 1.18
C PHE A 141 -15.27 -10.40 0.23
N THR A 142 -16.49 -10.87 0.48
CA THR A 142 -17.21 -11.81 -0.40
C THR A 142 -17.97 -11.05 -1.48
N LEU A 143 -17.86 -11.50 -2.73
CA LEU A 143 -18.59 -10.91 -3.85
C LEU A 143 -20.08 -11.19 -3.74
N SER A 144 -20.90 -10.25 -4.21
CA SER A 144 -22.33 -10.48 -4.37
C SER A 144 -22.61 -11.55 -5.41
N GLN A 145 -23.77 -12.19 -5.37
CA GLN A 145 -24.17 -13.23 -6.31
C GLN A 145 -24.04 -12.77 -7.78
N LYS A 146 -24.45 -11.52 -8.05
CA LYS A 146 -24.30 -10.90 -9.38
C LYS A 146 -22.85 -10.83 -9.86
N ASN A 147 -21.92 -10.53 -8.94
CA ASN A 147 -20.51 -10.34 -9.26
C ASN A 147 -19.69 -11.64 -9.12
N ALA A 148 -20.19 -12.63 -8.37
CA ALA A 148 -19.56 -13.93 -8.16
C ALA A 148 -19.51 -14.78 -9.43
N ALA A 149 -20.41 -14.55 -10.40
CA ALA A 149 -20.38 -15.22 -11.69
C ALA A 149 -19.18 -14.82 -12.56
N THR A 150 -18.66 -13.60 -12.38
CA THR A 150 -17.54 -13.03 -13.17
C THR A 150 -16.59 -12.24 -12.27
N PRO A 151 -15.93 -12.90 -11.31
CA PRO A 151 -15.21 -12.23 -10.22
C PRO A 151 -14.00 -11.43 -10.73
N ARG A 152 -13.35 -11.89 -11.82
CA ARG A 152 -12.27 -11.15 -12.48
C ARG A 152 -12.78 -9.88 -13.14
N THR A 153 -13.92 -9.99 -13.83
CA THR A 153 -14.62 -8.85 -14.44
C THR A 153 -15.10 -7.86 -13.38
N ALA A 154 -15.55 -8.31 -12.22
CA ALA A 154 -15.93 -7.44 -11.10
C ALA A 154 -14.74 -6.63 -10.59
N ILE A 155 -13.58 -7.27 -10.35
CA ILE A 155 -12.35 -6.57 -9.95
C ILE A 155 -11.83 -5.66 -11.07
N ALA A 156 -11.93 -6.09 -12.33
CA ALA A 156 -11.55 -5.26 -13.47
C ALA A 156 -12.46 -4.05 -13.64
N LYS A 157 -13.76 -4.14 -13.35
CA LYS A 157 -14.67 -2.99 -13.32
C LYS A 157 -14.33 -2.02 -12.19
N ILE A 158 -14.01 -2.53 -11.00
CA ILE A 158 -13.45 -1.73 -9.91
C ILE A 158 -12.19 -0.99 -10.39
N THR A 159 -11.33 -1.69 -11.13
CA THR A 159 -10.08 -1.14 -11.67
C THR A 159 -10.30 -0.15 -12.82
N ALA A 160 -11.19 -0.42 -13.78
CA ALA A 160 -11.47 0.46 -14.91
C ALA A 160 -12.20 1.74 -14.47
N PHE A 161 -13.11 1.61 -13.51
CA PHE A 161 -13.75 2.75 -12.85
C PHE A 161 -12.76 3.55 -12.01
N SER A 162 -11.81 2.87 -11.34
CA SER A 162 -10.65 3.52 -10.70
C SER A 162 -9.68 4.19 -11.71
N GLN A 163 -9.84 3.93 -13.01
CA GLN A 163 -9.06 4.57 -14.07
C GLN A 163 -9.77 5.76 -14.72
N GLY A 164 -10.89 6.26 -14.16
CA GLY A 164 -11.62 7.38 -14.73
C GLY A 164 -12.24 7.08 -16.11
N LYS A 165 -12.33 5.80 -16.48
CA LYS A 165 -13.00 5.35 -17.71
C LYS A 165 -14.47 5.09 -17.38
N ALA A 166 -15.24 6.17 -17.19
CA ALA A 166 -16.67 6.08 -16.89
C ALA A 166 -17.48 5.39 -18.01
N ASP A 167 -16.94 5.34 -19.24
CA ASP A 167 -17.52 4.69 -20.42
C ASP A 167 -16.81 3.37 -20.78
N ALA A 168 -16.43 2.57 -19.79
CA ALA A 168 -15.73 1.31 -20.05
C ALA A 168 -16.61 0.37 -20.90
N GLN A 169 -16.14 0.07 -22.11
CA GLN A 169 -16.67 -0.96 -23.01
C GLN A 169 -16.83 -2.31 -22.26
N PRO A 170 -17.68 -3.22 -22.75
CA PRO A 170 -17.81 -4.57 -22.20
C PRO A 170 -16.42 -5.18 -21.99
N VAL A 171 -16.12 -5.51 -20.73
CA VAL A 171 -14.81 -6.06 -20.34
C VAL A 171 -14.76 -7.52 -20.77
N GLU A 172 -13.84 -7.86 -21.66
CA GLU A 172 -13.56 -9.24 -22.04
C GLU A 172 -12.84 -9.95 -20.88
N GLU A 173 -13.47 -10.98 -20.30
CA GLU A 173 -12.97 -11.63 -19.09
C GLU A 173 -11.71 -12.47 -19.31
N SER A 174 -11.56 -13.07 -20.49
CA SER A 174 -10.46 -13.96 -20.87
C SER A 174 -9.10 -13.27 -20.84
N GLY A 175 -9.04 -11.97 -21.19
CA GLY A 175 -7.80 -11.19 -21.28
C GLY A 175 -7.37 -10.48 -20.00
N LEU A 176 -8.13 -10.58 -18.90
CA LEU A 176 -7.82 -9.84 -17.67
C LEU A 176 -6.57 -10.38 -16.97
N PRO A 177 -5.82 -9.56 -16.21
CA PRO A 177 -4.81 -10.06 -15.29
C PRO A 177 -5.46 -10.74 -14.09
N GLN A 178 -4.75 -11.66 -13.44
CA GLN A 178 -5.21 -12.30 -12.19
C GLN A 178 -5.07 -11.36 -10.99
N TYR A 179 -4.10 -10.45 -11.03
CA TYR A 179 -3.75 -9.54 -9.95
C TYR A 179 -3.87 -8.09 -10.42
N PHE A 180 -4.50 -7.24 -9.61
CA PHE A 180 -4.72 -5.82 -9.90
C PHE A 180 -4.00 -4.95 -8.86
N PRO A 181 -2.94 -4.20 -9.21
CA PRO A 181 -2.18 -3.41 -8.24
C PRO A 181 -3.03 -2.32 -7.57
N LEU A 182 -3.11 -2.31 -6.22
CA LEU A 182 -3.90 -1.32 -5.48
C LEU A 182 -3.38 0.11 -5.69
N GLN A 183 -2.06 0.26 -5.82
CA GLN A 183 -1.44 1.56 -6.07
C GLN A 183 -2.02 2.24 -7.32
N ASN A 184 -2.17 1.49 -8.40
CA ASN A 184 -2.73 2.01 -9.65
C ASN A 184 -4.20 2.44 -9.49
N LEU A 185 -4.95 1.79 -8.60
CA LEU A 185 -6.35 2.13 -8.30
C LEU A 185 -6.45 3.48 -7.59
N ALA A 186 -5.54 3.76 -6.66
CA ALA A 186 -5.58 4.97 -5.85
C ALA A 186 -4.89 6.15 -6.54
N ASP A 187 -3.68 5.98 -7.08
CA ASP A 187 -2.84 7.06 -7.59
C ASP A 187 -3.53 7.86 -8.70
N LYS A 188 -4.26 7.17 -9.60
CA LYS A 188 -4.95 7.82 -10.72
C LYS A 188 -6.09 8.74 -10.28
N HIS A 189 -6.71 8.48 -9.13
CA HIS A 189 -7.79 9.30 -8.59
C HIS A 189 -7.32 10.38 -7.62
N LEU A 190 -6.13 10.21 -7.06
CA LEU A 190 -5.49 11.18 -6.17
C LEU A 190 -4.70 12.26 -6.93
N ALA A 191 -4.37 12.02 -8.21
CA ALA A 191 -3.60 12.94 -9.07
C ALA A 191 -4.39 14.15 -9.60
N GLY A 192 -5.68 14.30 -9.25
CA GLY A 192 -6.42 15.53 -9.50
C GLY A 192 -6.24 16.49 -8.32
N GLY A 193 -5.36 17.49 -8.45
CA GLY A 193 -5.20 18.58 -7.49
C GLY A 193 -6.48 19.42 -7.29
N PRO A 194 -6.50 20.32 -6.29
CA PRO A 194 -7.71 21.02 -5.85
C PRO A 194 -8.27 21.91 -6.95
N TRP A 195 -9.60 21.97 -7.02
CA TRP A 195 -10.41 22.76 -7.94
C TRP A 195 -10.05 24.24 -7.93
#